data_AF-A0A930TS16-F1
#
_entry.id   AF-A0A930TS16-F1
#
_cell.length_a   1.000
_cell.length_b   1.000
_cell.length_c   1.000
_cell.angle_alpha   90.00
_cell.angle_beta   90.00
_cell.angle_gamma   90.00
#
_symmetry.space_group_name_H-M   'P 1'
#
loop_
_entity.id
_entity.type
_entity.pdbx_description
1 polymer ?
#
loop_
_entity_poly.entity_id
_entity_poly.type
_entity_poly.pdbx_seq_one_letter_code
_entity_poly.pdbx_strand_id
1 'polypeptide(L)'
;TGIDQNKAHSLVNLTRKKQLVFWIGNFCLGLGIAGIVAIALWQQDFTVLGLVLVCCGLGYLYQGPPFRLGYHGLGEILCFFAFGPLAVSAAYYSQTQAWSGVALVASIILGITTSLILFCSHFHQVEDDLAAGKRSPIVRLGTHRGAKLLPWCCGIVFVLILGGVLGEWFPRWALLAFASLPYAIQLCRHVGDNHNQPDRVSNCKFIAVNLHFWSGLLLGLGFIL
;
A
#
# COMPACT_ATOMS: atom_id res chain seq x y z
N THR A 1 -6.89 21.56 -14.31
CA THR A 1 -7.15 21.40 -12.87
C THR A 1 -6.11 22.11 -12.01
N GLY A 2 -4.88 22.38 -12.46
CA GLY A 2 -3.88 23.10 -11.65
C GLY A 2 -3.26 22.27 -10.51
N ILE A 3 -3.71 21.02 -10.35
CA ILE A 3 -3.34 20.10 -9.26
C ILE A 3 -1.83 19.80 -9.22
N ASP A 4 -1.14 19.91 -10.35
CA ASP A 4 0.29 19.65 -10.45
C ASP A 4 1.16 20.86 -10.07
N GLN A 5 0.64 22.09 -9.99
CA GLN A 5 1.47 23.30 -9.88
C GLN A 5 2.48 23.29 -8.71
N ASN A 6 2.12 22.68 -7.58
CA ASN A 6 2.97 22.59 -6.39
C ASN A 6 3.65 21.21 -6.21
N LYS A 7 3.63 20.35 -7.23
CA LYS A 7 4.23 19.01 -7.20
C LYS A 7 5.47 18.97 -8.07
N ALA A 8 6.62 19.38 -7.53
CA ALA A 8 7.89 19.38 -8.25
C ALA A 8 8.25 17.99 -8.85
N HIS A 9 7.79 16.92 -8.21
CA HIS A 9 7.97 15.52 -8.63
C HIS A 9 6.94 15.03 -9.67
N SER A 10 6.02 15.87 -10.15
CA SER A 10 5.06 15.48 -11.19
C SER A 10 5.76 15.31 -12.54
N LEU A 11 5.54 14.17 -13.21
CA LEU A 11 6.05 13.93 -14.56
C LEU A 11 5.60 15.02 -15.55
N VAL A 12 4.41 15.60 -15.35
CA VAL A 12 3.90 16.70 -16.17
C VAL A 12 4.76 17.95 -15.99
N ASN A 13 5.19 18.26 -14.76
CA ASN A 13 6.05 19.42 -14.49
C ASN A 13 7.48 19.20 -14.97
N LEU A 14 8.01 17.98 -14.82
CA LEU A 14 9.35 17.62 -15.26
C LEU A 14 9.47 17.64 -16.79
N THR A 15 8.47 17.10 -17.49
CA THR A 15 8.50 17.02 -18.97
C THR A 15 7.90 18.23 -19.66
N ARG A 16 7.08 19.04 -18.95
CA ARG A 16 6.19 20.08 -19.50
C ARG A 16 5.27 19.61 -20.62
N LYS A 17 5.12 18.29 -20.83
CA LYS A 17 4.34 17.69 -21.93
C LYS A 17 3.13 16.94 -21.39
N LYS A 18 2.13 17.69 -20.92
CA LYS A 18 0.89 17.13 -20.34
C LYS A 18 0.20 16.10 -21.24
N GLN A 19 0.07 16.41 -22.54
CA GLN A 19 -0.61 15.53 -23.49
C GLN A 19 0.14 14.21 -23.70
N LEU A 20 1.48 14.26 -23.70
CA LEU A 20 2.31 13.07 -23.81
C LEU A 20 2.13 12.17 -22.58
N VAL A 21 2.22 12.74 -21.37
CA VAL A 21 2.04 11.99 -20.12
C VAL A 21 0.63 11.37 -20.05
N PHE A 22 -0.39 12.09 -20.51
CA PHE A 22 -1.76 11.57 -20.60
C PHE A 22 -1.87 10.36 -21.54
N TRP A 23 -1.31 10.45 -22.74
CA TRP A 23 -1.35 9.33 -23.69
C TRP A 23 -0.51 8.14 -23.25
N ILE A 24 0.67 8.36 -22.67
CA ILE A 24 1.48 7.29 -22.08
C ILE A 24 0.70 6.58 -20.97
N GLY A 25 0.06 7.34 -20.07
CA GLY A 25 -0.76 6.77 -18.99
C GLY A 25 -1.90 5.90 -19.52
N ASN A 26 -2.66 6.38 -20.51
CA ASN A 26 -3.75 5.62 -21.12
C ASN A 26 -3.25 4.40 -21.91
N PHE A 27 -2.10 4.52 -22.58
CA PHE A 27 -1.48 3.41 -23.29
C PHE A 27 -1.06 2.29 -22.31
N CYS A 28 -0.38 2.64 -21.20
CA CYS A 28 -0.03 1.68 -20.15
C CYS A 28 -1.27 1.04 -19.51
N LEU A 29 -2.33 1.82 -19.27
CA LEU A 29 -3.60 1.30 -18.76
C LEU A 29 -4.23 0.31 -19.74
N GLY A 30 -4.29 0.67 -21.03
CA GLY A 30 -4.82 -0.19 -22.09
C GLY A 30 -4.03 -1.50 -22.21
N LEU A 31 -2.70 -1.45 -22.15
CA LEU A 31 -1.84 -2.63 -22.12
C LEU A 31 -2.10 -3.50 -20.88
N GLY A 32 -2.26 -2.91 -19.70
CA GLY A 32 -2.57 -3.64 -18.48
C GLY A 32 -3.90 -4.39 -18.58
N ILE A 33 -4.96 -3.72 -19.06
CA ILE A 33 -6.27 -4.32 -19.29
C ILE A 33 -6.18 -5.45 -20.32
N ALA A 34 -5.52 -5.20 -21.46
CA ALA A 34 -5.33 -6.20 -22.50
C ALA A 34 -4.57 -7.43 -21.98
N GLY A 35 -3.54 -7.23 -21.15
CA GLY A 35 -2.79 -8.32 -20.51
C GLY A 35 -3.65 -9.18 -19.58
N ILE A 36 -4.48 -8.56 -18.73
CA ILE A 36 -5.39 -9.30 -17.84
C ILE A 36 -6.44 -10.08 -18.63
N VAL A 37 -7.02 -9.48 -19.67
CA VAL A 37 -7.97 -10.15 -20.56
C VAL A 37 -7.29 -11.30 -21.30
N ALA A 38 -6.06 -11.11 -21.79
CA ALA A 38 -5.29 -12.16 -22.44
C ALA A 38 -5.00 -13.33 -21.49
N ILE A 39 -4.65 -13.08 -20.23
CA ILE A 39 -4.49 -14.13 -19.20
C ILE A 39 -5.79 -14.90 -19.01
N ALA A 40 -6.92 -14.20 -18.83
CA ALA A 40 -8.21 -14.84 -18.62
C ALA A 40 -8.64 -15.71 -19.80
N LEU A 41 -8.44 -15.24 -21.03
CA LEU A 41 -8.73 -16.00 -22.24
C LEU A 41 -7.76 -17.16 -22.44
N TRP A 42 -6.47 -17.00 -22.17
CA TRP A 42 -5.49 -18.08 -22.25
C TRP A 42 -5.86 -19.20 -21.28
N GLN A 43 -6.10 -18.84 -20.01
CA GLN A 43 -6.40 -19.80 -18.94
C GLN A 43 -7.80 -20.40 -19.01
N GLN A 44 -8.68 -19.85 -19.86
CA GLN A 44 -10.12 -20.15 -19.89
C GLN A 44 -10.76 -20.01 -18.49
N ASP A 45 -10.24 -19.08 -17.69
CA ASP A 45 -10.61 -18.85 -16.30
C ASP A 45 -10.64 -17.34 -16.03
N PHE A 46 -11.79 -16.85 -15.57
CA PHE A 46 -12.02 -15.43 -15.31
C PHE A 46 -11.68 -15.01 -13.87
N THR A 47 -11.13 -15.90 -13.04
CA THR A 47 -10.81 -15.63 -11.63
C THR A 47 -9.90 -14.42 -11.45
N VAL A 48 -8.80 -14.33 -12.23
CA VAL A 48 -7.86 -13.20 -12.15
C VAL A 48 -8.54 -11.88 -12.55
N LEU A 49 -9.33 -11.89 -13.63
CA LEU A 49 -10.09 -10.73 -14.06
C LEU A 49 -11.08 -10.28 -12.97
N GLY A 50 -11.78 -11.23 -12.35
CA GLY A 50 -12.69 -10.99 -11.23
C GLY A 50 -11.99 -10.32 -10.06
N LEU A 51 -10.85 -10.85 -9.62
CA LEU A 51 -10.05 -10.26 -8.52
C LEU A 51 -9.62 -8.81 -8.85
N VAL A 52 -9.16 -8.55 -10.07
CA VAL A 52 -8.80 -7.19 -10.48
C VAL A 52 -10.01 -6.26 -10.51
N LEU A 53 -11.16 -6.72 -10.99
CA LEU A 53 -12.40 -5.93 -10.97
C LEU A 53 -12.84 -5.61 -9.54
N VAL A 54 -12.69 -6.53 -8.59
CA VAL A 54 -12.92 -6.24 -7.17
C VAL A 54 -11.95 -5.15 -6.67
N CYS A 55 -10.66 -5.23 -6.99
CA CYS A 55 -9.70 -4.17 -6.64
C CYS A 55 -10.09 -2.80 -7.23
N CYS A 56 -10.51 -2.75 -8.49
CA CYS A 56 -11.04 -1.54 -9.12
C CYS A 56 -12.29 -1.01 -8.39
N GLY A 57 -13.19 -1.91 -7.99
CA GLY A 57 -14.35 -1.58 -7.16
C GLY A 57 -13.95 -0.98 -5.81
N LEU A 58 -12.97 -1.56 -5.11
CA LEU A 58 -12.44 -1.00 -3.85
C LEU A 58 -11.82 0.39 -4.07
N GLY A 59 -11.11 0.59 -5.18
CA GLY A 59 -10.56 1.90 -5.57
C GLY A 59 -11.67 2.93 -5.82
N TYR A 60 -12.78 2.53 -6.44
CA TYR A 60 -13.95 3.39 -6.58
C TYR A 60 -14.60 3.69 -5.24
N LEU A 61 -14.81 2.68 -4.38
CA LEU A 61 -15.38 2.88 -3.04
C LEU A 61 -14.53 3.80 -2.16
N TYR A 62 -13.20 3.80 -2.36
CA TYR A 62 -12.27 4.65 -1.63
C TYR A 62 -12.53 6.15 -1.88
N GLN A 63 -12.71 6.58 -3.13
CA GLN A 63 -12.73 8.00 -3.50
C GLN A 63 -14.02 8.46 -4.20
N GLY A 64 -14.76 7.56 -4.82
CA GLY A 64 -15.92 7.82 -5.67
C GLY A 64 -17.22 8.14 -4.91
N PRO A 65 -18.04 9.10 -5.37
CA PRO A 65 -19.41 9.28 -4.89
C PRO A 65 -20.28 8.06 -5.23
N PRO A 66 -21.29 7.69 -4.42
CA PRO A 66 -21.72 8.36 -3.19
C PRO A 66 -20.92 7.93 -1.93
N PHE A 67 -20.11 6.87 -2.01
CA PHE A 67 -19.56 6.22 -0.81
C PHE A 67 -18.39 6.96 -0.17
N ARG A 68 -17.38 7.36 -0.97
CA ARG A 68 -16.17 8.08 -0.53
C ARG A 68 -15.58 7.54 0.79
N LEU A 69 -15.43 6.22 0.92
CA LEU A 69 -15.07 5.57 2.20
C LEU A 69 -13.72 6.04 2.76
N GLY A 70 -12.80 6.51 1.92
CA GLY A 70 -11.57 7.18 2.36
C GLY A 70 -11.82 8.46 3.17
N TYR A 71 -12.93 9.16 2.94
CA TYR A 71 -13.38 10.32 3.73
C TYR A 71 -13.95 9.90 5.07
N HIS A 72 -14.38 8.64 5.20
CA HIS A 72 -14.86 8.05 6.44
C HIS A 72 -13.75 7.37 7.24
N GLY A 73 -12.48 7.47 6.82
CA GLY A 73 -11.35 6.87 7.54
C GLY A 73 -11.24 5.34 7.37
N LEU A 74 -11.83 4.79 6.30
CA LEU A 74 -11.72 3.37 5.95
C LEU A 74 -10.67 3.12 4.85
N GLY A 75 -9.89 4.14 4.49
CA GLY A 75 -8.94 4.08 3.39
C GLY A 75 -7.88 3.00 3.57
N GLU A 76 -7.35 2.88 4.78
CA GLU A 76 -6.32 1.92 5.16
C GLU A 76 -6.82 0.47 5.09
N ILE A 77 -8.11 0.23 5.37
CA ILE A 77 -8.73 -1.10 5.27
C ILE A 77 -8.89 -1.47 3.79
N LEU A 78 -9.40 -0.55 2.98
CA LEU A 78 -9.53 -0.77 1.53
C LEU A 78 -8.16 -0.97 0.86
N CYS A 79 -7.18 -0.18 1.26
CA CYS A 79 -5.79 -0.29 0.81
C CYS A 79 -5.21 -1.66 1.19
N PHE A 80 -5.44 -2.12 2.43
CA PHE A 80 -4.98 -3.42 2.90
C PHE A 80 -5.51 -4.56 2.01
N PHE A 81 -6.82 -4.60 1.76
CA PHE A 81 -7.43 -5.67 0.96
C PHE A 81 -7.02 -5.59 -0.51
N ALA A 82 -6.98 -4.39 -1.09
CA ALA A 82 -6.65 -4.21 -2.49
C ALA A 82 -5.20 -4.60 -2.81
N PHE A 83 -4.24 -4.17 -1.98
CA PHE A 83 -2.80 -4.36 -2.24
C PHE A 83 -2.19 -5.59 -1.56
N GLY A 84 -2.81 -6.09 -0.48
CA GLY A 84 -2.40 -7.32 0.18
C GLY A 84 -3.10 -8.54 -0.45
N PRO A 85 -4.13 -9.11 0.20
CA PRO A 85 -4.78 -10.34 -0.25
C PRO A 85 -5.18 -10.37 -1.72
N LEU A 86 -5.90 -9.36 -2.22
CA LEU A 86 -6.45 -9.44 -3.57
C LEU A 86 -5.37 -9.36 -4.65
N ALA A 87 -4.47 -8.37 -4.60
CA ALA A 87 -3.41 -8.23 -5.58
C ALA A 87 -2.43 -9.41 -5.56
N VAL A 88 -2.01 -9.86 -4.37
CA VAL A 88 -1.06 -10.98 -4.24
C VAL A 88 -1.70 -12.29 -4.65
N SER A 89 -2.96 -12.56 -4.26
CA SER A 89 -3.67 -13.75 -4.73
C SER A 89 -3.92 -13.72 -6.23
N ALA A 90 -4.24 -12.57 -6.82
CA ALA A 90 -4.38 -12.45 -8.28
C ALA A 90 -3.07 -12.80 -9.00
N ALA A 91 -1.94 -12.28 -8.53
CA ALA A 91 -0.63 -12.57 -9.10
C ALA A 91 -0.22 -14.04 -8.90
N TYR A 92 -0.48 -14.62 -7.73
CA TYR A 92 -0.16 -16.03 -7.46
C TYR A 92 -1.04 -16.97 -8.29
N TYR A 93 -2.35 -16.72 -8.32
CA TYR A 93 -3.29 -17.52 -9.08
C TYR A 93 -3.05 -17.40 -10.58
N SER A 94 -2.68 -16.23 -11.09
CA SER A 94 -2.37 -16.07 -12.52
C SER A 94 -1.16 -16.91 -12.96
N GLN A 95 -0.28 -17.30 -12.05
CA GLN A 95 0.90 -18.11 -12.35
C GLN A 95 0.69 -19.61 -12.10
N THR A 96 -0.16 -19.95 -11.13
CA THR A 96 -0.27 -21.34 -10.62
C THR A 96 -1.65 -21.97 -10.84
N GLN A 97 -2.67 -21.17 -11.17
CA GLN A 97 -4.09 -21.56 -11.17
C GLN A 97 -4.54 -22.27 -9.89
N ALA A 98 -3.91 -21.95 -8.76
CA ALA A 98 -4.21 -22.52 -7.45
C ALA A 98 -4.24 -21.45 -6.37
N TRP A 99 -4.99 -21.74 -5.30
CA TRP A 99 -4.99 -20.92 -4.10
C TRP A 99 -3.93 -21.40 -3.13
N SER A 100 -3.25 -20.47 -2.46
CA SER A 100 -2.24 -20.78 -1.44
C SER A 100 -2.52 -20.03 -0.16
N GLY A 101 -2.76 -20.77 0.92
CA GLY A 101 -2.87 -20.21 2.27
C GLY A 101 -1.58 -19.51 2.70
N VAL A 102 -0.42 -20.04 2.31
CA VAL A 102 0.89 -19.42 2.59
C VAL A 102 1.01 -18.07 1.89
N ALA A 103 0.65 -18.00 0.60
CA ALA A 103 0.66 -16.74 -0.15
C ALA A 103 -0.32 -15.72 0.44
N LEU A 104 -1.50 -16.19 0.90
CA LEU A 104 -2.48 -15.35 1.57
C LEU A 104 -1.92 -14.78 2.88
N VAL A 105 -1.28 -15.58 3.73
CA VAL A 105 -0.67 -15.07 4.98
C VAL A 105 0.48 -14.11 4.68
N ALA A 106 1.34 -14.41 3.70
CA ALA A 106 2.40 -13.49 3.27
C ALA A 106 1.84 -12.15 2.74
N SER A 107 0.68 -12.18 2.06
CA SER A 107 0.02 -10.97 1.56
C SER A 107 -0.48 -10.04 2.65
N ILE A 108 -0.76 -10.55 3.86
CA ILE A 108 -1.18 -9.72 5.01
C ILE A 108 -0.04 -8.77 5.40
N ILE A 109 1.21 -9.23 5.37
CA ILE A 109 2.38 -8.40 5.66
C ILE A 109 2.51 -7.26 4.64
N LEU A 110 2.36 -7.58 3.35
CA LEU A 110 2.36 -6.58 2.28
C LEU A 110 1.20 -5.59 2.45
N GLY A 111 -0.01 -6.07 2.71
CA GLY A 111 -1.17 -5.21 2.96
C GLY A 111 -0.96 -4.24 4.13
N ILE A 112 -0.42 -4.71 5.27
CA ILE A 112 -0.16 -3.85 6.44
C ILE A 112 0.86 -2.78 6.09
N THR A 113 1.97 -3.15 5.46
CA THR A 113 3.04 -2.20 5.11
C THR A 113 2.59 -1.19 4.05
N THR A 114 1.75 -1.58 3.09
CA THR A 114 1.14 -0.65 2.13
C THR A 114 0.15 0.30 2.82
N SER A 115 -0.71 -0.20 3.71
CA SER A 115 -1.63 0.65 4.49
C SER A 115 -0.91 1.60 5.43
N LEU A 116 0.27 1.23 5.94
CA LEU A 116 1.12 2.12 6.73
C LEU A 116 1.59 3.34 5.93
N ILE A 117 1.86 3.20 4.63
CA ILE A 117 2.20 4.33 3.76
C ILE A 117 1.05 5.34 3.73
N LEU A 118 -0.18 4.84 3.53
CA LEU A 118 -1.38 5.68 3.52
C LEU A 118 -1.61 6.33 4.88
N PHE A 119 -1.54 5.57 5.98
CA PHE A 119 -1.68 6.08 7.33
C PHE A 119 -0.67 7.21 7.63
N CYS A 120 0.60 7.02 7.26
CA CYS A 120 1.66 8.02 7.44
C CYS A 120 1.39 9.30 6.62
N SER A 121 0.76 9.18 5.45
CA SER A 121 0.47 10.35 4.60
C SER A 121 -0.46 11.38 5.26
N HIS A 122 -1.27 10.96 6.24
CA HIS A 122 -2.23 11.83 6.93
C HIS A 122 -1.62 12.74 7.99
N PHE A 123 -0.42 12.47 8.51
CA PHE A 123 0.16 13.24 9.63
C PHE A 123 0.37 14.71 9.32
N HIS A 124 0.72 15.03 8.07
CA HIS A 124 0.97 16.41 7.66
C HIS A 124 -0.25 17.12 7.06
N GLN A 125 -1.40 16.42 6.94
CA GLN A 125 -2.57 16.89 6.19
C GLN A 125 -3.82 17.00 7.07
N VAL A 126 -3.68 17.06 8.40
CA VAL A 126 -4.83 17.02 9.32
C VAL A 126 -5.82 18.16 9.06
N GLU A 127 -5.31 19.38 8.89
CA GLU A 127 -6.14 20.57 8.63
C GLU A 127 -6.79 20.51 7.23
N ASP A 128 -6.01 20.14 6.21
CA ASP A 128 -6.49 19.99 4.83
C ASP A 128 -7.57 18.90 4.70
N ASP A 129 -7.33 17.73 5.30
CA ASP A 129 -8.28 16.62 5.31
C ASP A 129 -9.58 17.06 6.00
N LEU A 130 -9.49 17.74 7.14
CA LEU A 130 -10.66 18.23 7.87
C LEU A 130 -11.45 19.27 7.05
N ALA A 131 -10.77 20.24 6.42
CA ALA A 131 -11.38 21.24 5.57
C ALA A 131 -12.09 20.63 4.35
N ALA A 132 -11.55 19.54 3.81
CA ALA A 132 -12.16 18.78 2.73
C ALA A 132 -13.29 17.83 3.19
N GLY A 133 -13.63 17.81 4.48
CA GLY A 133 -14.62 16.90 5.06
C GLY A 133 -14.15 15.45 5.19
N LYS A 134 -12.85 15.18 5.00
CA LYS A 134 -12.23 13.87 5.13
C LYS A 134 -11.82 13.63 6.58
N ARG A 135 -12.53 12.72 7.24
CA ARG A 135 -12.24 12.26 8.61
C ARG A 135 -11.28 11.07 8.58
N SER A 136 -10.05 11.31 8.12
CA SER A 136 -8.96 10.30 8.10
C SER A 136 -8.63 9.79 9.51
N PRO A 137 -7.90 8.66 9.65
CA PRO A 137 -7.59 8.13 10.98
C PRO A 137 -6.84 9.12 11.86
N ILE A 138 -5.92 9.91 11.30
CA ILE A 138 -5.17 10.91 12.08
C ILE A 138 -6.06 12.09 12.49
N VAL A 139 -7.01 12.51 11.64
CA VAL A 139 -8.02 13.51 12.02
C VAL A 139 -8.87 13.00 13.20
N ARG A 140 -9.23 11.72 13.22
CA ARG A 140 -10.05 11.12 14.29
C ARG A 140 -9.27 10.86 15.58
N LEU A 141 -8.06 10.33 15.48
CA LEU A 141 -7.25 9.91 16.62
C LEU A 141 -6.43 11.05 17.21
N GLY A 142 -6.08 12.05 16.38
CA GLY A 142 -5.05 13.04 16.66
C GLY A 142 -3.65 12.50 16.40
N THR A 143 -2.72 13.41 16.08
CA THR A 143 -1.34 13.06 15.68
C THR A 143 -0.58 12.32 16.79
N HIS A 144 -0.78 12.69 18.06
CA HIS A 144 -0.11 12.04 19.19
C HIS A 144 -0.53 10.57 19.36
N ARG A 145 -1.84 10.26 19.32
CA ARG A 145 -2.31 8.86 19.42
C ARG A 145 -1.93 8.07 18.17
N GLY A 146 -2.01 8.69 16.99
CA GLY A 146 -1.54 8.07 15.75
C GLY A 146 -0.05 7.69 15.81
N ALA A 147 0.79 8.57 16.34
CA ALA A 147 2.21 8.31 16.53
C ALA A 147 2.46 7.15 17.51
N LYS A 148 1.68 7.04 18.59
CA LYS A 148 1.76 5.92 19.54
C LYS A 148 1.27 4.59 18.98
N LEU A 149 0.36 4.60 18.01
CA LEU A 149 -0.14 3.40 17.35
C LEU A 149 0.90 2.81 16.37
N LEU A 150 1.69 3.66 15.75
CA LEU A 150 2.61 3.29 14.67
C LEU A 150 3.63 2.18 15.06
N PRO A 151 4.29 2.20 16.24
CA PRO A 151 5.16 1.10 16.67
C PRO A 151 4.47 -0.26 16.76
N TRP A 152 3.18 -0.30 17.14
CA TRP A 152 2.42 -1.55 17.19
C TRP A 152 2.13 -2.09 15.80
N CYS A 153 1.73 -1.21 14.87
CA CYS A 153 1.51 -1.58 13.47
C CYS A 153 2.80 -1.98 12.74
N CYS A 154 3.94 -1.39 13.08
CA CYS A 154 5.24 -1.87 12.57
C CYS A 154 5.63 -3.19 13.24
N GLY A 155 5.44 -3.33 14.56
CA GLY A 155 5.79 -4.53 15.32
C GLY A 155 5.04 -5.77 14.84
N ILE A 156 3.74 -5.66 14.54
CA ILE A 156 2.92 -6.79 14.08
C ILE A 156 3.45 -7.38 12.77
N VAL A 157 4.06 -6.57 11.88
CA VAL A 157 4.69 -7.08 10.65
C VAL A 157 5.80 -8.08 10.97
N PHE A 158 6.70 -7.73 11.90
CA PHE A 158 7.80 -8.62 12.29
C PHE A 158 7.33 -9.82 13.10
N VAL A 159 6.28 -9.64 13.93
CA VAL A 159 5.64 -10.76 14.65
C VAL A 159 5.01 -11.75 13.68
N LEU A 160 4.33 -11.28 12.63
CA LEU A 160 3.75 -12.17 11.61
C LEU A 160 4.82 -12.92 10.82
N ILE A 161 5.94 -12.27 10.47
CA ILE A 161 7.07 -12.94 9.80
C ILE A 161 7.65 -14.02 10.72
N LEU A 162 7.95 -13.67 11.98
CA LEU A 162 8.51 -14.62 12.94
C LEU A 162 7.53 -15.77 13.22
N GLY A 163 6.25 -15.48 13.42
CA GLY A 163 5.21 -16.48 13.62
C GLY A 163 5.04 -17.41 12.43
N GLY A 164 5.13 -16.89 11.20
CA GLY A 164 5.11 -17.70 9.98
C GLY A 164 6.30 -18.66 9.90
N VAL A 165 7.50 -18.22 10.31
CA VAL A 165 8.70 -19.08 10.35
C VAL A 165 8.62 -20.11 11.47
N LEU A 166 8.26 -19.71 12.69
CA LEU A 166 8.13 -20.60 13.84
C LEU A 166 7.01 -21.63 13.67
N GLY A 167 5.94 -21.26 12.95
CA GLY A 167 4.85 -22.17 12.59
C GLY A 167 5.15 -23.06 11.39
N GLU A 168 6.32 -22.95 10.76
CA GLU A 168 6.73 -23.68 9.54
C GLU A 168 5.90 -23.35 8.28
N TRP A 169 5.16 -22.24 8.28
CA TRP A 169 4.44 -21.76 7.09
C TRP A 169 5.37 -21.02 6.13
N PHE A 170 6.39 -20.36 6.66
CA PHE A 170 7.39 -19.63 5.90
C PHE A 170 8.76 -20.30 6.01
N PRO A 171 9.57 -20.27 4.95
CA PRO A 171 10.95 -20.74 5.02
C PRO A 171 11.75 -19.90 6.01
N ARG A 172 12.75 -20.50 6.65
CA ARG A 172 13.67 -19.82 7.58
C ARG A 172 14.32 -18.55 6.99
N TRP A 173 14.51 -18.51 5.68
CA TRP A 173 15.07 -17.36 4.98
C TRP A 173 14.12 -16.17 4.91
N ALA A 174 12.83 -16.32 5.20
CA ALA A 174 11.90 -15.20 5.38
C ALA A 174 12.33 -14.23 6.50
N LEU A 175 13.17 -14.69 7.45
CA LEU A 175 13.80 -13.84 8.46
C LEU A 175 14.71 -12.76 7.87
N LEU A 176 15.15 -12.86 6.61
CA LEU A 176 15.84 -11.78 5.92
C LEU A 176 15.03 -10.48 5.92
N ALA A 177 13.70 -10.55 5.96
CA ALA A 177 12.83 -9.38 6.07
C ALA A 177 13.08 -8.55 7.34
N PHE A 178 13.69 -9.10 8.40
CA PHE A 178 14.11 -8.34 9.57
C PHE A 178 15.21 -7.30 9.26
N ALA A 179 15.92 -7.42 8.15
CA ALA A 179 16.84 -6.36 7.71
C ALA A 179 16.10 -5.05 7.33
N SER A 180 14.77 -5.06 7.20
CA SER A 180 13.95 -3.85 7.07
C SER A 180 13.63 -3.16 8.41
N LEU A 181 13.95 -3.77 9.55
CA LEU A 181 13.69 -3.24 10.90
C LEU A 181 14.26 -1.83 11.15
N PRO A 182 15.47 -1.46 10.66
CA PRO A 182 15.97 -0.09 10.80
C PRO A 182 15.02 0.96 10.21
N TYR A 183 14.34 0.67 9.10
CA TYR A 183 13.35 1.58 8.51
C TYR A 183 12.08 1.70 9.35
N ALA A 184 11.64 0.61 9.98
CA ALA A 184 10.52 0.65 10.92
C ALA A 184 10.86 1.49 12.16
N ILE A 185 12.05 1.32 12.72
CA ILE A 185 12.53 2.13 13.87
C ILE A 185 12.66 3.60 13.46
N GLN A 186 13.25 3.87 12.28
CA GLN A 186 13.37 5.21 11.72
C GLN A 186 12.01 5.88 11.57
N LEU A 187 11.03 5.16 11.02
CA LEU A 187 9.66 5.65 10.84
C LEU A 187 9.02 6.00 12.19
N CYS A 188 9.08 5.08 13.15
CA CYS A 188 8.47 5.26 14.47
C CYS A 188 9.09 6.44 15.23
N ARG A 189 10.42 6.56 15.22
CA ARG A 189 11.13 7.69 15.86
C ARG A 189 10.81 9.01 15.16
N HIS A 190 10.92 9.05 13.83
CA HIS A 190 10.67 10.26 13.05
C HIS A 190 9.25 10.81 13.26
N VAL A 191 8.25 9.93 13.23
CA VAL A 191 6.86 10.33 13.51
C VAL A 191 6.69 10.67 14.99
N GLY A 192 7.24 9.88 15.91
CA GLY A 192 7.15 10.14 17.35
C GLY A 192 7.70 11.51 17.75
N ASP A 193 8.82 11.94 17.16
CA ASP A 193 9.47 13.20 17.50
C ASP A 193 8.85 14.41 16.80
N ASN A 194 8.18 14.21 15.65
CA ASN A 194 7.72 15.29 14.78
C ASN A 194 6.20 15.29 14.52
N HIS A 195 5.39 14.45 15.16
CA HIS A 195 3.95 14.30 14.86
C HIS A 195 3.15 15.61 14.95
N ASN A 196 3.63 16.60 15.69
CA ASN A 196 3.00 17.91 15.88
C ASN A 196 3.51 18.99 14.90
N GLN A 197 4.44 18.65 14.00
CA GLN A 197 5.08 19.57 13.07
C GLN A 197 4.84 19.10 11.62
N PRO A 198 3.76 19.56 10.97
CA PRO A 198 3.35 19.10 9.64
C PRO A 198 4.48 19.12 8.59
N ASP A 199 5.26 20.19 8.55
CA ASP A 199 6.36 20.35 7.59
C ASP A 199 7.44 19.27 7.76
N ARG A 200 7.81 18.97 9.01
CA ARG A 200 8.85 18.00 9.33
C ARG A 200 8.39 16.55 9.18
N VAL A 201 7.12 16.27 9.48
CA VAL A 201 6.57 14.90 9.40
C VAL A 201 6.12 14.54 7.97
N SER A 202 6.03 15.50 7.05
CA SER A 202 5.52 15.30 5.68
C SER A 202 6.24 14.22 4.87
N ASN A 203 7.51 13.95 5.18
CA ASN A 203 8.34 12.94 4.53
C ASN A 203 8.16 11.51 5.12
N CYS A 204 7.42 11.33 6.22
CA CYS A 204 7.28 10.01 6.87
C CYS A 204 6.71 8.93 5.93
N LYS A 205 5.85 9.31 4.98
CA LYS A 205 5.34 8.41 3.93
C LYS A 205 6.46 7.79 3.08
N PHE A 206 7.54 8.51 2.82
CA PHE A 206 8.68 7.96 2.06
C PHE A 206 9.50 6.98 2.90
N ILE A 207 9.60 7.20 4.21
CA ILE A 207 10.21 6.23 5.13
C ILE A 207 9.34 4.96 5.18
N ALA A 208 8.02 5.10 5.23
CA ALA A 208 7.08 3.98 5.14
C ALA A 208 7.18 3.22 3.79
N VAL A 209 7.42 3.93 2.67
CA VAL A 209 7.71 3.31 1.37
C VAL A 209 8.99 2.47 1.44
N ASN A 210 10.05 2.97 2.06
CA ASN A 210 11.29 2.19 2.23
C ASN A 210 11.05 0.94 3.09
N LEU A 211 10.29 1.05 4.18
CA LEU A 211 9.89 -0.10 4.98
C LEU A 211 9.18 -1.14 4.12
N HIS A 212 8.12 -0.76 3.41
CA HIS A 212 7.35 -1.64 2.53
C HIS A 212 8.22 -2.29 1.46
N PHE A 213 9.04 -1.49 0.77
CA PHE A 213 9.92 -1.96 -0.30
C PHE A 213 10.91 -3.01 0.21
N TRP A 214 11.66 -2.69 1.25
CA TRP A 214 12.67 -3.61 1.78
C TRP A 214 12.04 -4.83 2.45
N SER A 215 10.97 -4.67 3.22
CA SER A 215 10.28 -5.81 3.83
C SER A 215 9.72 -6.76 2.77
N GLY A 216 9.10 -6.22 1.71
CA GLY A 216 8.52 -7.02 0.63
C GLY A 216 9.58 -7.71 -0.21
N LEU A 217 10.63 -6.99 -0.61
CA LEU A 217 11.73 -7.54 -1.40
C LEU A 217 12.45 -8.67 -0.66
N LEU A 218 12.82 -8.44 0.61
CA LEU A 218 13.56 -9.41 1.42
C LEU A 218 12.69 -10.61 1.81
N LEU A 219 11.39 -10.41 2.05
CA LEU A 219 10.45 -11.51 2.25
C LEU A 219 10.36 -12.37 0.98
N GLY A 220 10.20 -11.73 -0.19
CA GLY A 220 10.17 -12.43 -1.48
C GLY A 220 11.45 -13.22 -1.77
N LEU A 221 12.63 -12.62 -1.53
CA LEU A 221 13.91 -13.32 -1.62
C LEU A 221 13.98 -14.50 -0.63
N GLY A 222 13.46 -14.32 0.59
CA GLY A 222 13.37 -15.38 1.57
C GLY A 222 12.51 -16.57 1.14
N PHE A 223 11.49 -16.36 0.29
CA PHE A 223 10.70 -17.46 -0.30
C PHE A 223 11.39 -18.17 -1.47
N ILE A 224 12.41 -17.56 -2.07
CA ILE A 224 13.16 -18.12 -3.21
C ILE A 224 14.33 -18.99 -2.71
N LEU A 225 14.95 -18.64 -1.58
CA LEU A 225 16.10 -19.33 -0.97
C LEU A 225 15.70 -20.54 -0.11
#